data_AF-A0A5E4GJ84-F1
#
_entry.id   AF-A0A5E4GJ84-F1
#
_cell.length_a   1.000
_cell.length_b   1.000
_cell.length_c   1.000
_cell.angle_alpha   90.00
_cell.angle_beta   90.00
_cell.angle_gamma   90.00
#
_symmetry.space_group_name_H-M   'P 1'
#
loop_
_entity.id
_entity.type
_entity.pdbx_description
1 polymer ?
#
loop_
_entity_poly.entity_id
_entity_poly.type
_entity_poly.pdbx_seq_one_letter_code
_entity_poly.pdbx_strand_id
1 'polypeptide(L)'
;MMLVESLMMIVASIVPNFLMGIMAGAGIQGLMLMCGGFFRLPNDIPKPLWKFPLYYIAFHKYAYQGLFKNEFIGTTFPSSDQGGKTSNLGGEHILRDIWQVEMGYSEWVDLAILVGMILLYRFLFLVIIKATEKVKTITTLLAMSLNKRSMQVLVNPSSLPVHGGNL
;
A
#
# COMPACT_ATOMS: atom_id res chain seq x y z
N MET A 1 1.02 -7.46 -12.87
CA MET A 1 -0.45 -7.55 -12.79
C MET A 1 -0.95 -8.03 -11.43
N MET A 2 -0.51 -9.18 -10.91
CA MET A 2 -0.97 -9.74 -9.62
C MET A 2 -0.88 -8.80 -8.41
N LEU A 3 0.17 -7.98 -8.32
CA LEU A 3 0.35 -7.01 -7.22
C LEU A 3 -0.68 -5.89 -7.27
N VAL A 4 -0.94 -5.34 -8.46
CA VAL A 4 -1.94 -4.29 -8.67
C VAL A 4 -3.32 -4.81 -8.35
N GLU A 5 -3.64 -6.01 -8.83
CA GLU A 5 -4.90 -6.69 -8.51
C GLU A 5 -5.07 -6.87 -7.01
N SER A 6 -4.04 -7.36 -6.31
CA SER A 6 -4.07 -7.57 -4.86
C SER A 6 -4.24 -6.27 -4.08
N LEU A 7 -3.61 -5.19 -4.53
CA LEU A 7 -3.77 -3.87 -3.94
C LEU A 7 -5.20 -3.32 -4.17
N MET A 8 -5.74 -3.45 -5.38
CA MET A 8 -7.09 -2.99 -5.69
C MET A 8 -8.16 -3.77 -4.91
N MET A 9 -7.94 -5.06 -4.63
CA MET A 9 -8.80 -5.84 -3.73
C MET A 9 -8.84 -5.25 -2.32
N ILE A 10 -7.68 -4.83 -1.77
CA ILE A 10 -7.62 -4.15 -0.47
C ILE A 10 -8.40 -2.85 -0.49
N VAL A 11 -8.17 -1.99 -1.50
CA VAL A 11 -8.87 -0.71 -1.63
C VAL A 11 -10.39 -0.91 -1.72
N ALA A 12 -10.84 -1.87 -2.53
CA ALA A 12 -12.26 -2.19 -2.69
C ALA A 12 -12.91 -2.69 -1.38
N SER A 13 -12.16 -3.35 -0.50
CA SER A 13 -12.68 -3.85 0.78
C SER A 13 -12.89 -2.77 1.85
N ILE A 14 -12.24 -1.61 1.70
CA ILE A 14 -12.29 -0.50 2.67
C ILE A 14 -13.33 0.54 2.23
N VAL A 15 -13.43 0.78 0.93
CA VAL A 15 -14.22 1.87 0.38
C VAL A 15 -15.68 1.44 0.17
N PRO A 16 -16.68 2.26 0.56
CA PRO A 16 -18.09 1.87 0.49
C PRO A 16 -18.70 1.84 -0.92
N ASN A 17 -18.05 2.43 -1.93
CA ASN A 17 -18.56 2.50 -3.30
C ASN A 17 -17.44 2.42 -4.35
N PHE A 18 -17.80 1.94 -5.55
CA PHE A 18 -16.85 1.64 -6.63
C PHE A 18 -16.11 2.87 -7.16
N LEU A 19 -16.80 4.01 -7.33
CA LEU A 19 -16.21 5.23 -7.86
C LEU A 19 -15.09 5.76 -6.96
N MET A 20 -15.34 5.82 -5.65
CA MET A 20 -14.32 6.21 -4.67
C MET A 20 -13.17 5.19 -4.62
N GLY A 21 -13.45 3.90 -4.88
CA GLY A 21 -12.44 2.86 -5.01
C GLY A 21 -11.51 3.09 -6.20
N ILE A 22 -12.04 3.48 -7.37
CA ILE A 22 -11.21 3.84 -8.55
C ILE A 22 -10.37 5.08 -8.26
N MET A 23 -10.96 6.14 -7.71
CA MET A 23 -10.23 7.38 -7.42
C MET A 23 -9.10 7.16 -6.41
N ALA A 24 -9.40 6.45 -5.32
CA ALA A 24 -8.41 6.11 -4.31
C ALA A 24 -7.33 5.18 -4.87
N GLY A 25 -7.72 4.15 -5.62
CA GLY A 25 -6.80 3.20 -6.25
C GLY A 25 -5.84 3.87 -7.22
N ALA A 26 -6.35 4.73 -8.11
CA ALA A 26 -5.54 5.49 -9.05
C ALA A 26 -4.57 6.45 -8.34
N GLY A 27 -5.03 7.16 -7.30
CA GLY A 27 -4.18 8.05 -6.51
C GLY A 27 -3.05 7.31 -5.79
N ILE A 28 -3.38 6.19 -5.14
CA ILE A 28 -2.41 5.33 -4.46
C ILE A 28 -1.40 4.75 -5.46
N GLN A 29 -1.87 4.26 -6.61
CA GLN A 29 -1.01 3.71 -7.66
C GLN A 29 -0.07 4.77 -8.25
N GLY A 30 -0.59 5.98 -8.50
CA GLY A 30 0.19 7.12 -8.99
C GLY A 30 1.27 7.56 -7.98
N LEU A 31 0.92 7.66 -6.70
CA LEU A 31 1.89 7.99 -5.64
C LEU A 31 2.98 6.93 -5.51
N MET A 32 2.61 5.64 -5.56
CA MET A 32 3.58 4.54 -5.53
C MET A 32 4.48 4.53 -6.76
N LEU A 33 3.97 4.90 -7.93
CA LEU A 33 4.77 5.03 -9.14
C LEU A 33 5.80 6.15 -9.01
N MET A 34 5.39 7.33 -8.53
CA MET A 34 6.28 8.47 -8.32
C MET A 34 7.39 8.16 -7.29
N CYS A 35 7.05 7.40 -6.24
CA CYS A 35 8.01 6.99 -5.22
C CYS A 35 8.77 5.71 -5.57
N GLY A 36 8.50 5.08 -6.73
CA GLY A 36 9.09 3.83 -7.16
C GLY A 36 10.55 3.90 -7.59
N GLY A 37 11.22 5.05 -7.43
CA GLY A 37 12.64 5.22 -7.78
C GLY A 37 12.94 5.53 -9.24
N PHE A 38 11.93 5.51 -10.13
CA PHE A 38 12.10 5.90 -11.55
C PHE A 38 12.07 7.41 -11.77
N PHE A 39 11.03 8.09 -11.27
CA PHE A 39 10.83 9.53 -11.48
C PHE A 39 11.59 10.42 -10.50
N ARG A 40 11.95 9.88 -9.33
CA ARG A 40 12.72 10.59 -8.31
C ARG A 40 13.72 9.62 -7.70
N LEU A 41 14.99 9.97 -7.73
CA LEU A 41 16.05 9.12 -7.20
C LEU A 41 15.86 8.91 -5.69
N PRO A 42 16.21 7.73 -5.15
CA PRO A 42 16.03 7.41 -3.74
C PRO A 42 16.67 8.41 -2.77
N ASN A 43 17.68 9.16 -3.21
CA ASN A 43 18.40 10.15 -2.41
C ASN A 43 17.77 11.55 -2.40
N ASP A 44 16.88 11.88 -3.33
CA ASP A 44 16.21 13.18 -3.42
C ASP A 44 14.83 13.20 -2.73
N ILE A 45 14.47 12.11 -2.04
CA ILE A 45 13.20 11.99 -1.31
C ILE A 45 13.41 12.50 0.12
N PRO A 46 12.59 13.48 0.59
CA PRO A 46 12.68 13.99 1.96
C PRO A 46 12.48 12.87 3.00
N LYS A 47 13.47 12.76 3.89
CA LYS A 47 13.85 11.54 4.62
C LYS A 47 12.88 11.03 5.72
N PRO A 48 12.11 11.85 6.46
CA PRO A 48 11.39 11.31 7.62
C PRO A 48 10.07 10.59 7.29
N LEU A 49 9.24 11.15 6.40
CA LEU A 49 7.85 10.70 6.22
C LEU A 49 7.55 10.09 4.85
N TRP A 50 8.34 10.41 3.81
CA TRP A 50 8.11 9.92 2.45
C TRP A 50 9.06 8.79 2.05
N LYS A 51 10.28 8.77 2.61
CA LYS A 51 11.29 7.75 2.26
C LYS A 51 11.09 6.41 2.96
N PHE A 52 10.54 6.38 4.18
CA PHE A 52 10.47 5.14 4.97
C PHE A 52 9.21 4.28 4.79
N PRO A 53 8.00 4.84 4.58
CA PRO A 53 6.83 4.02 4.24
C PRO A 53 6.62 3.88 2.72
N LEU A 54 6.58 4.99 1.97
CA LEU A 54 6.17 4.96 0.56
C LEU A 54 7.18 4.24 -0.35
N TYR A 55 8.48 4.44 -0.12
CA TYR A 55 9.52 3.81 -0.95
C TYR A 55 9.58 2.28 -0.80
N TYR A 56 9.38 1.77 0.41
CA TYR A 56 9.46 0.33 0.69
C TYR A 56 8.16 -0.41 0.37
N ILE A 57 7.00 0.26 0.47
CA ILE A 57 5.68 -0.30 0.12
C ILE A 57 5.46 -0.27 -1.40
N ALA A 58 6.09 0.68 -2.11
CA ALA A 58 5.99 0.76 -3.56
C ALA A 58 6.67 -0.43 -4.24
N PHE A 59 5.86 -1.42 -4.61
CA PHE A 59 6.36 -2.61 -5.31
C PHE A 59 7.09 -2.28 -6.63
N HIS A 60 6.77 -1.14 -7.25
CA HIS A 60 7.43 -0.63 -8.45
C HIS A 60 8.95 -0.47 -8.25
N LYS A 61 9.42 -0.12 -7.04
CA LYS A 61 10.85 -0.07 -6.71
C LYS A 61 11.54 -1.38 -7.07
N TYR A 62 11.07 -2.49 -6.53
CA TYR A 62 11.69 -3.80 -6.72
C TYR A 62 11.50 -4.30 -8.15
N ALA A 63 10.38 -3.96 -8.80
CA ALA A 63 10.17 -4.27 -10.21
C ALA A 63 11.19 -3.55 -11.12
N TYR A 64 11.42 -2.25 -10.89
CA TYR A 64 12.41 -1.49 -11.64
C TYR A 64 13.84 -1.93 -11.33
N GLN A 65 14.16 -2.20 -10.07
CA GLN A 65 15.47 -2.73 -9.69
C GLN A 65 15.75 -4.09 -10.34
N GLY A 66 14.78 -5.01 -10.35
CA GLY A 66 14.89 -6.29 -11.03
C GLY A 66 15.05 -6.14 -12.55
N LEU A 67 14.26 -5.26 -13.19
CA LEU A 67 14.36 -4.99 -14.63
C LEU A 67 15.72 -4.41 -15.00
N PHE A 68 16.20 -3.41 -14.25
CA PHE A 68 17.50 -2.81 -14.50
C PHE A 68 18.65 -3.78 -14.26
N LYS A 69 18.59 -4.61 -13.21
CA LYS A 69 19.59 -5.66 -13.01
C LYS A 69 19.59 -6.66 -14.18
N ASN A 70 18.42 -7.13 -14.59
CA ASN A 70 18.30 -8.09 -15.69
C ASN A 70 18.83 -7.54 -17.03
N GLU A 71 18.66 -6.25 -17.30
CA GLU A 71 19.05 -5.64 -18.59
C GLU A 71 20.51 -5.15 -18.62
N PHE A 72 21.02 -4.66 -17.49
CA PHE A 72 22.32 -3.99 -17.46
C PHE A 72 23.46 -4.86 -16.89
N ILE A 73 23.16 -5.97 -16.21
CA ILE A 73 24.19 -6.91 -15.77
C ILE A 73 24.70 -7.66 -17.02
N GLY A 74 26.00 -7.53 -17.30
CA GLY A 74 26.64 -8.18 -18.45
C GLY A 74 26.61 -7.38 -19.75
N THR A 75 26.03 -6.18 -19.77
CA THR A 75 26.09 -5.28 -20.93
C THR A 75 27.15 -4.19 -20.75
N THR A 76 27.88 -3.89 -21.83
CA THR A 76 28.88 -2.82 -21.87
C THR A 76 28.46 -1.79 -22.89
N PHE A 77 28.38 -0.53 -22.48
CA PHE A 77 28.05 0.57 -23.37
C PHE A 77 29.33 1.31 -23.78
N PRO A 78 29.49 1.64 -25.07
CA PRO A 78 30.60 2.48 -25.50
C PRO A 78 30.36 3.90 -24.97
N SER A 79 31.16 4.34 -24.00
CA SER A 79 31.12 5.73 -23.54
C SER A 79 31.98 6.60 -24.46
N SER A 80 31.37 7.66 -24.97
CA SER A 80 32.08 8.78 -25.59
C SER A 80 32.48 9.77 -24.48
N ASP A 81 33.57 9.50 -23.78
CA ASP A 81 34.22 10.51 -22.95
C ASP A 81 34.69 11.66 -23.87
N GLN A 82 34.51 12.92 -23.43
CA GLN A 82 34.96 14.15 -24.11
C GLN A 82 36.51 14.23 -24.34
N GLY A 83 37.25 13.14 -24.12
CA GLY A 83 38.70 13.04 -24.25
C GLY A 83 39.21 11.97 -25.22
N GLY A 84 38.35 11.37 -26.05
CA GLY A 84 38.80 10.47 -27.14
C GLY A 84 39.37 9.12 -26.70
N LYS A 85 39.10 8.68 -25.46
CA LYS A 85 39.33 7.30 -25.02
C LYS A 85 38.00 6.58 -24.86
N THR A 86 37.78 5.53 -25.64
CA THR A 86 36.65 4.61 -25.50
C THR A 86 36.86 3.76 -24.25
N SER A 87 36.40 4.26 -23.10
CA SER A 87 36.26 3.44 -21.91
C SER A 87 34.94 2.66 -22.05
N ASN A 88 35.00 1.33 -21.94
CA ASN A 88 33.78 0.53 -21.89
C ASN A 88 33.11 0.80 -20.54
N LEU A 89 32.04 1.59 -20.53
CA LEU A 89 31.29 1.84 -19.31
C LEU A 89 30.36 0.64 -19.08
N GLY A 90 30.75 -0.21 -18.14
CA GLY A 90 29.94 -1.36 -17.76
C GLY A 90 28.58 -0.92 -17.23
N GLY A 91 27.51 -1.63 -17.60
CA GLY A 91 26.16 -1.37 -17.12
C GLY A 91 26.06 -1.31 -15.59
N GLU A 92 26.98 -1.98 -14.88
CA GLU A 92 27.11 -1.93 -13.42
C GLU A 92 27.47 -0.53 -12.86
N HIS A 93 28.26 0.28 -13.58
CA HIS A 93 28.54 1.67 -13.19
C HIS A 93 27.30 2.55 -13.41
N ILE A 94 26.58 2.35 -14.51
CA ILE A 94 25.32 3.06 -14.80
C ILE A 94 24.27 2.72 -13.73
N LEU A 95 24.19 1.47 -13.29
CA LEU A 95 23.28 1.04 -12.23
C LEU A 95 23.59 1.66 -10.88
N ARG A 96 24.87 1.78 -10.53
CA ARG A 96 25.31 2.34 -9.24
C ARG A 96 25.24 3.87 -9.22
N ASP A 97 25.72 4.53 -10.26
CA ASP A 97 25.94 5.97 -10.23
C ASP A 97 24.73 6.77 -10.73
N ILE A 98 24.02 6.26 -11.74
CA ILE A 98 22.85 6.94 -12.34
C ILE A 98 21.57 6.47 -11.67
N TRP A 99 21.40 5.15 -11.48
CA TRP A 99 20.17 4.58 -10.93
C TRP A 99 20.21 4.33 -9.42
N GLN A 100 21.38 4.41 -8.78
CA GLN A 100 21.58 4.13 -7.35
C GLN A 100 20.95 2.81 -6.89
N VAL A 101 21.04 1.79 -7.74
CA VAL A 101 20.51 0.46 -7.46
C VAL A 101 21.42 -0.25 -6.46
N GLU A 102 20.79 -0.94 -5.50
CA GLU A 102 21.49 -1.69 -4.48
C GLU A 102 22.04 -3.00 -5.08
N MET A 103 23.34 -3.00 -5.38
CA MET A 103 24.07 -4.11 -6.01
C MET A 103 24.45 -5.23 -5.03
N GLY A 104 24.03 -5.13 -3.76
CA GLY A 104 24.34 -6.12 -2.72
C GLY A 104 23.59 -7.44 -2.87
N TYR A 105 22.57 -7.52 -3.73
CA TYR A 105 21.71 -8.70 -3.89
C TYR A 105 21.36 -8.97 -5.36
N SER A 106 21.17 -10.25 -5.69
CA SER A 106 20.85 -10.74 -7.03
C SER A 106 19.44 -10.34 -7.48
N GLU A 107 19.22 -10.30 -8.80
CA GLU A 107 17.92 -10.07 -9.46
C GLU A 107 16.79 -11.00 -8.94
N TRP A 108 17.15 -12.23 -8.57
CA TRP A 108 16.23 -13.23 -8.03
C TRP A 108 15.70 -12.85 -6.65
N VAL A 109 16.45 -12.06 -5.89
CA VAL A 109 16.02 -11.55 -4.59
C VAL A 109 14.93 -10.51 -4.78
N ASP A 110 15.07 -9.60 -5.75
CA ASP A 110 14.03 -8.62 -6.08
C ASP A 110 12.74 -9.32 -6.54
N LEU A 111 12.87 -10.39 -7.34
CA LEU A 111 11.74 -11.22 -7.74
C LEU A 111 11.10 -11.96 -6.55
N ALA A 112 11.89 -12.53 -5.65
CA ALA A 112 11.40 -13.19 -4.44
C ALA A 112 10.64 -12.20 -3.52
N ILE A 113 11.15 -10.97 -3.38
CA ILE A 113 10.48 -9.90 -2.62
C ILE A 113 9.13 -9.54 -3.27
N LEU A 114 9.06 -9.44 -4.60
CA LEU A 114 7.80 -9.20 -5.32
C LEU A 114 6.78 -10.32 -5.07
N VAL A 115 7.21 -11.59 -5.11
CA VAL A 115 6.34 -12.73 -4.79
C VAL A 115 5.89 -12.69 -3.33
N GLY A 116 6.80 -12.38 -2.40
CA GLY A 116 6.47 -12.19 -0.99
C GLY A 116 5.43 -11.09 -0.77
N MET A 117 5.54 -9.97 -1.49
CA MET A 117 4.55 -8.90 -1.45
C MET A 117 3.17 -9.33 -1.94
N ILE A 118 3.08 -10.19 -2.98
CA ILE A 118 1.78 -10.72 -3.44
C ILE A 118 1.09 -11.49 -2.32
N LEU A 119 1.83 -12.39 -1.66
CA LEU A 119 1.29 -13.19 -0.56
C LEU A 119 0.89 -12.31 0.62
N LEU A 120 1.71 -11.31 0.96
CA LEU A 120 1.42 -10.36 2.03
C LEU A 120 0.15 -9.55 1.74
N TYR A 121 0.00 -8.97 0.54
CA TYR A 121 -1.19 -8.20 0.18
C TYR A 121 -2.45 -9.07 0.15
N ARG A 122 -2.37 -10.31 -0.33
CA ARG A 122 -3.50 -11.24 -0.26
C ARG A 122 -3.86 -11.61 1.18
N PHE A 123 -2.87 -11.81 2.04
CA PHE A 123 -3.10 -12.07 3.45
C PHE A 123 -3.75 -10.87 4.14
N LEU A 124 -3.25 -9.64 3.91
CA LEU A 124 -3.82 -8.42 4.45
C LEU A 124 -5.27 -8.23 3.99
N PHE A 125 -5.56 -8.47 2.72
CA PHE A 125 -6.92 -8.44 2.19
C PHE A 125 -7.86 -9.39 2.95
N LEU A 126 -7.44 -10.64 3.20
CA LEU A 126 -8.24 -11.60 3.96
C LEU A 126 -8.47 -11.15 5.42
N VAL A 127 -7.44 -10.58 6.05
CA VAL A 127 -7.54 -10.02 7.40
C VAL A 127 -8.54 -8.85 7.44
N ILE A 128 -8.48 -7.94 6.46
CA ILE A 128 -9.36 -6.78 6.38
C ILE A 128 -10.81 -7.22 6.18
N ILE A 129 -11.08 -8.16 5.26
CA ILE A 129 -12.44 -8.69 5.08
C ILE A 129 -12.98 -9.29 6.38
N LYS A 130 -12.20 -10.15 7.03
CA LYS A 130 -12.63 -10.76 8.31
C LYS A 130 -12.89 -9.70 9.38
N ALA A 131 -12.05 -8.66 9.47
CA ALA A 131 -12.25 -7.56 10.41
C ALA A 131 -13.53 -6.79 10.09
N THR A 132 -13.76 -6.44 8.83
CA THR A 132 -14.96 -5.71 8.37
C THR A 132 -16.24 -6.50 8.64
N GLU A 133 -16.24 -7.82 8.43
CA GLU A 133 -17.36 -8.69 8.78
C GLU A 133 -17.67 -8.64 10.28
N LYS A 134 -16.65 -8.77 11.13
CA LYS A 134 -16.82 -8.70 12.60
C LYS A 134 -17.33 -7.33 13.05
N VAL A 135 -16.81 -6.24 12.48
CA VAL A 135 -17.26 -4.88 12.79
C VAL A 135 -18.71 -4.67 12.37
N LYS A 136 -19.12 -5.17 11.19
CA LYS A 136 -20.52 -5.09 10.74
C LYS A 136 -21.46 -5.86 11.66
N THR A 137 -21.07 -7.05 12.13
CA THR A 137 -21.86 -7.80 13.11
C THR A 137 -21.97 -7.06 14.45
N ILE A 138 -20.86 -6.53 14.97
CA ILE A 138 -20.85 -5.81 16.27
C ILE A 138 -21.67 -4.52 16.18
N THR A 139 -21.51 -3.73 15.12
CA THR A 139 -22.28 -2.48 14.93
C THR A 139 -23.77 -2.77 14.79
N THR A 140 -24.15 -3.83 14.08
CA THR A 140 -25.55 -4.27 13.97
C THR A 140 -26.11 -4.71 15.34
N LEU A 141 -25.36 -5.51 16.10
CA LEU A 141 -25.77 -5.95 17.44
C LEU A 141 -25.87 -4.78 18.43
N LEU A 142 -24.94 -3.83 18.38
CA LEU A 142 -24.99 -2.62 19.20
C LEU A 142 -26.19 -1.75 18.85
N ALA A 143 -26.47 -1.53 17.56
CA ALA A 143 -27.64 -0.79 17.10
C ALA A 143 -28.95 -1.45 17.55
N MET A 144 -29.04 -2.78 17.44
CA MET A 144 -30.19 -3.55 17.95
C MET A 144 -30.34 -3.43 19.47
N SER A 145 -29.24 -3.51 20.22
CA SER A 145 -29.22 -3.37 21.69
C SER A 145 -29.67 -1.98 22.13
N LEU A 146 -29.16 -0.93 21.49
CA LEU A 146 -29.55 0.47 21.74
C LEU A 146 -31.03 0.69 21.43
N ASN A 147 -31.53 0.18 20.29
CA ASN A 147 -32.93 0.29 19.92
C ASN A 147 -33.87 -0.48 20.88
N LYS A 148 -33.44 -1.65 21.37
CA LYS A 148 -34.20 -2.38 22.38
C LYS A 148 -34.27 -1.61 23.71
N ARG A 149 -33.18 -0.95 24.09
CA ARG A 149 -33.12 -0.14 25.32
C ARG A 149 -33.98 1.12 25.23
N SER A 150 -34.00 1.81 24.09
CA SER A 150 -34.89 2.98 23.88
C SER A 150 -36.36 2.58 23.91
N MET A 151 -36.73 1.46 23.29
CA MET A 151 -38.09 0.91 23.37
C MET A 151 -38.49 0.55 24.80
N GLN A 152 -37.60 -0.06 25.60
CA GLN A 152 -37.90 -0.34 27.01
C GLN A 152 -38.11 0.94 27.85
N VAL A 153 -37.35 2.00 27.58
CA VAL A 153 -37.53 3.29 28.27
C VAL A 153 -38.83 3.98 27.83
N LEU A 154 -39.20 3.91 26.55
CA LEU A 154 -40.45 4.48 26.03
C LEU A 154 -41.69 3.71 26.53
N VAL A 155 -41.58 2.39 26.69
CA VAL A 155 -42.68 1.51 27.16
C VAL A 155 -42.88 1.59 28.68
N ASN A 156 -41.95 2.17 29.44
CA ASN A 156 -42.10 2.37 30.89
C ASN A 156 -42.25 3.85 31.30
N PRO A 157 -43.34 4.54 30.93
CA PRO A 157 -43.62 5.91 31.38
C PRO A 157 -44.18 5.98 32.82
N SER A 158 -44.39 4.84 33.49
CA SER A 158 -45.22 4.74 34.71
C SER A 158 -44.46 4.58 36.04
N SER A 159 -43.14 4.76 36.08
CA SER A 159 -42.37 4.72 37.34
C SER A 159 -42.06 6.08 37.97
N LEU A 160 -42.72 7.16 37.54
CA LEU A 160 -42.78 8.38 38.37
C LEU A 160 -43.62 8.05 39.61
N PRO A 161 -43.06 8.16 40.83
CA PRO A 161 -43.87 7.97 42.02
C PRO A 161 -44.94 9.05 42.00
N VAL A 162 -46.19 8.66 41.75
CA VAL A 162 -47.36 9.46 42.09
C VAL A 162 -47.33 9.55 43.60
N HIS A 163 -46.65 10.58 44.11
CA HIS A 163 -46.75 10.96 45.51
C HIS A 163 -48.21 11.40 45.68
N GLY A 164 -49.00 10.46 46.20
CA GLY A 164 -50.41 10.65 46.45
C GLY A 164 -50.59 11.86 47.34
N GLY A 165 -51.31 12.85 46.83
CA GLY A 165 -52.09 13.71 47.69
C GLY A 165 -53.16 12.85 48.34
N ASN A 166 -53.22 12.88 49.66
CA ASN A 166 -54.43 12.68 50.43
C ASN A 166 -54.27 13.42 51.77
N LEU A 167 -55.19 14.39 51.94
CA LEU A 167 -55.52 15.21 53.12
C LEU A 167 -54.63 16.42 53.41
#